data_AF-A0A7R9MTQ4-F1
#
_entry.id   AF-A0A7R9MTQ4-F1
#
_cell.length_a   1.000
_cell.length_b   1.000
_cell.length_c   1.000
_cell.angle_alpha   90.00
_cell.angle_beta   90.00
_cell.angle_gamma   90.00
#
_symmetry.space_group_name_H-M   'P 1'
#
loop_
_entity.id
_entity.type
_entity.pdbx_description
1 polymer ?
#
loop_
_entity_poly.entity_id
_entity_poly.type
_entity_poly.pdbx_seq_one_letter_code
_entity_poly.pdbx_strand_id
1 'polypeptide(L)'
;MAMKVETEFYRRNREIDPKTGNGNTMGALYWQLNDIWPGTTWASIEYGGKWKLLQSYAIDFFSNQLVTAYEDTNETLKVVLVRDDFGDKQ
;
A
#
# COMPACT_ATOMS: atom_id res chain seq x y z
N MET A 1 2.07 -9.72 -4.19
CA MET A 1 2.96 -8.75 -4.84
C MET A 1 2.22 -7.60 -5.52
N ALA A 2 1.22 -7.82 -6.39
CA ALA A 2 0.49 -6.72 -7.04
C ALA A 2 -0.09 -5.69 -6.04
N MET A 3 -0.87 -6.16 -5.05
CA MET A 3 -1.44 -5.29 -4.01
C MET A 3 -0.40 -4.52 -3.18
N LYS A 4 0.80 -5.08 -2.98
CA LYS A 4 1.90 -4.38 -2.32
C LYS A 4 2.36 -3.19 -3.16
N VAL A 5 2.64 -3.42 -4.44
CA VAL A 5 3.10 -2.38 -5.37
C VAL A 5 2.05 -1.27 -5.52
N GLU A 6 0.79 -1.64 -5.67
CA GLU A 6 -0.33 -0.70 -5.80
C GLU A 6 -0.53 0.13 -4.53
N THR A 7 -0.53 -0.52 -3.36
CA THR A 7 -0.68 0.20 -2.08
C THR A 7 0.50 1.12 -1.81
N GLU A 8 1.73 0.68 -2.10
CA GLU A 8 2.92 1.53 -1.99
C GLU A 8 2.87 2.74 -2.93
N PHE A 9 2.35 2.57 -4.15
CA PHE A 9 2.11 3.68 -5.08
C PHE A 9 1.11 4.70 -4.52
N TYR A 10 -0.02 4.25 -3.95
CA TYR A 10 -0.97 5.14 -3.31
C TYR A 10 -0.38 5.82 -2.08
N ARG A 11 0.39 5.10 -1.25
CA ARG A 11 0.99 5.64 -0.03
C ARG A 11 2.07 6.69 -0.30
N ARG A 12 2.83 6.58 -1.40
CA ARG A 12 3.82 7.61 -1.76
C ARG A 12 3.23 8.83 -2.46
N ASN A 13 2.10 8.69 -3.16
CA ASN A 13 1.46 9.78 -3.92
C ASN A 13 0.52 10.64 -3.06
N ARG A 14 0.98 11.03 -1.87
CA ARG A 14 0.26 11.93 -0.94
C ARG A 14 0.43 13.40 -1.30
N GLU A 15 1.51 13.76 -1.98
CA GLU A 15 1.72 15.11 -2.48
C GLU A 15 1.08 15.26 -3.86
N ILE A 16 0.75 16.50 -4.24
CA ILE A 16 0.29 16.82 -5.59
C ILE A 16 1.52 16.93 -6.48
N ASP A 17 1.56 16.17 -7.57
CA ASP A 17 2.59 16.33 -8.58
C ASP A 17 2.38 17.64 -9.34
N PRO A 18 3.33 18.60 -9.29
CA PRO A 18 3.20 19.90 -9.95
C PRO A 18 3.14 19.80 -11.48
N LYS A 19 3.60 18.69 -12.10
CA LYS A 19 3.60 18.52 -13.56
C LYS A 19 2.26 18.05 -14.10
N THR A 20 1.61 17.13 -13.38
CA THR A 20 0.36 16.49 -13.84
C THR A 20 -0.87 17.05 -13.14
N GLY A 21 -0.72 17.71 -11.99
CA GLY A 21 -1.82 18.15 -11.13
C GLY A 21 -2.52 17.01 -10.38
N ASN A 22 -2.07 15.78 -10.55
CA ASN A 22 -2.61 14.59 -9.90
C ASN A 22 -1.85 14.29 -8.60
N GLY A 23 -2.50 13.63 -7.64
CA GLY A 23 -1.90 13.26 -6.36
C GLY A 23 -2.88 13.44 -5.21
N ASN A 24 -2.36 13.81 -4.04
CA ASN A 24 -3.16 13.97 -2.82
C ASN A 24 -3.92 12.70 -2.42
N THR A 25 -3.28 11.55 -2.58
CA THR A 25 -3.87 10.25 -2.23
C THR A 25 -3.87 10.09 -0.71
N MET A 26 -5.05 10.12 -0.09
CA MET A 26 -5.21 10.08 1.37
C MET A 26 -5.80 8.76 1.89
N GLY A 27 -5.95 7.75 1.03
CA GLY A 27 -6.47 6.45 1.44
C GLY A 27 -6.19 5.35 0.43
N ALA A 28 -6.00 4.13 0.94
CA ALA A 28 -5.88 2.91 0.16
C ALA A 28 -6.64 1.78 0.85
N LEU A 29 -7.76 1.37 0.26
CA LEU A 29 -8.60 0.28 0.75
C LEU A 29 -8.60 -0.81 -0.31
N TYR A 30 -7.85 -1.89 -0.09
CA TYR A 30 -7.83 -3.00 -1.04
C TYR A 30 -9.11 -3.83 -0.93
N TRP A 31 -9.59 -4.32 -2.07
CA TRP A 31 -10.71 -5.26 -2.12
C TRP A 31 -10.16 -6.69 -2.16
N GLN A 32 -10.51 -7.61 -1.27
CA GLN A 32 -11.38 -7.50 -0.08
C GLN A 32 -10.68 -8.07 1.16
N LEU A 33 -11.25 -7.86 2.35
CA LEU A 33 -10.67 -8.38 3.58
C LEU A 33 -10.87 -9.90 3.71
N ASN A 34 -12.11 -10.39 3.73
CA ASN A 34 -12.43 -11.78 4.08
C ASN A 34 -13.37 -12.47 3.08
N ASP A 35 -13.38 -13.80 3.14
CA ASP A 35 -14.30 -14.66 2.42
C ASP A 35 -15.52 -15.05 3.27
N ILE A 36 -16.70 -15.10 2.63
CA ILE A 36 -17.95 -15.59 3.24
C ILE A 36 -18.19 -17.09 3.00
N TRP A 37 -17.42 -17.70 2.10
CA TRP A 37 -17.51 -19.12 1.72
C TRP A 37 -16.16 -19.60 1.14
N PRO A 38 -15.89 -20.92 1.10
CA PRO A 38 -14.68 -21.43 0.46
C PRO A 38 -14.71 -21.18 -1.06
N GLY A 39 -13.72 -20.46 -1.59
CA GLY A 39 -13.63 -20.19 -3.02
C GLY A 39 -12.43 -19.32 -3.41
N THR A 40 -12.28 -19.07 -4.70
CA THR A 40 -11.27 -18.15 -5.24
C THR A 40 -11.82 -16.73 -5.30
N THR A 41 -11.22 -15.82 -4.54
CA THR A 41 -11.66 -14.44 -4.38
C THR A 41 -10.46 -13.52 -4.22
N TRP A 42 -10.72 -12.21 -4.14
CA TRP A 42 -9.72 -11.19 -3.80
C TRP A 42 -9.43 -11.05 -2.30
N ALA A 43 -9.99 -11.93 -1.44
CA ALA A 43 -9.82 -11.79 0.00
C ALA A 43 -8.40 -12.06 0.46
N SER A 44 -7.92 -11.33 1.46
CA SER A 44 -6.66 -11.63 2.17
C SER A 44 -6.85 -12.67 3.28
N ILE A 45 -8.07 -12.86 3.77
CA ILE A 45 -8.45 -13.84 4.81
C ILE A 45 -9.44 -14.85 4.22
N GLU A 46 -9.11 -16.13 4.28
CA GLU A 46 -9.95 -17.25 3.84
C GLU A 46 -11.19 -17.43 4.73
N TYR A 47 -12.18 -18.16 4.22
CA TYR A 47 -13.30 -18.63 5.03
C TYR A 47 -12.77 -19.50 6.18
N GLY A 48 -13.14 -19.16 7.41
CA GLY A 48 -12.59 -19.77 8.63
C GLY A 48 -11.39 -19.01 9.23
N GLY A 49 -11.00 -17.86 8.68
CA GLY A 49 -10.06 -16.93 9.33
C GLY A 49 -8.58 -17.17 9.04
N LYS A 50 -8.25 -18.14 8.18
CA LYS A 50 -6.87 -18.41 7.79
C LYS A 50 -6.33 -17.28 6.90
N TRP A 51 -5.11 -16.83 7.20
CA TRP A 51 -4.47 -15.77 6.42
C TRP A 51 -3.92 -16.31 5.11
N LYS A 52 -4.20 -15.59 4.02
CA LYS A 52 -3.44 -15.72 2.77
C LYS A 52 -2.17 -14.90 2.86
N LEU A 53 -1.23 -15.18 1.96
CA LEU A 53 0.03 -14.43 1.86
C LEU A 53 -0.19 -12.90 1.75
N LEU A 54 -1.30 -12.47 1.14
CA LEU A 54 -1.67 -11.07 1.05
C LEU A 54 -1.81 -10.40 2.42
N GLN A 55 -2.41 -11.07 3.41
CA GLN A 55 -2.61 -10.49 4.73
C GLN A 55 -1.28 -10.29 5.46
N SER A 56 -0.33 -11.21 5.29
CA SER A 56 1.03 -11.04 5.81
C SER A 56 1.73 -9.82 5.20
N TYR A 57 1.62 -9.63 3.87
CA TYR A 57 2.16 -8.42 3.23
C TYR A 57 1.46 -7.13 3.68
N ALA A 58 0.16 -7.19 3.99
CA ALA A 58 -0.59 -6.02 4.42
C ALA A 58 -0.07 -5.40 5.71
N ILE A 59 0.50 -6.21 6.59
CA ILE A 59 1.17 -5.72 7.80
C ILE A 59 2.35 -4.82 7.42
N ASP A 60 3.16 -5.24 6.45
CA ASP A 60 4.36 -4.51 6.05
C ASP A 60 4.00 -3.24 5.27
N PHE A 61 3.13 -3.35 4.25
CA PHE A 61 2.82 -2.21 3.39
C PHE A 61 1.85 -1.20 4.02
N PHE A 62 1.22 -1.51 5.16
CA PHE A 62 0.48 -0.54 5.99
C PHE A 62 1.18 -0.16 7.29
N SER A 63 2.44 -0.56 7.47
CA SER A 63 3.24 -0.12 8.62
C SER A 63 3.37 1.41 8.66
N ASN A 64 3.43 2.01 9.86
CA ASN A 64 3.54 3.46 10.05
C ASN A 64 4.79 4.06 9.38
N GLN A 65 5.84 3.26 9.19
CA GLN A 65 7.08 3.65 8.54
C GLN A 65 7.39 2.66 7.43
N LEU A 66 7.40 3.14 6.19
CA LEU A 66 7.55 2.30 5.00
C LEU A 66 8.60 2.93 4.09
N VAL A 67 9.51 2.09 3.60
CA VAL A 67 10.44 2.45 2.51
C VAL A 67 9.90 1.80 1.23
N THR A 68 9.55 2.62 0.24
CA THR A 68 9.15 2.15 -1.09
C THR A 68 10.17 2.58 -2.13
N ALA A 69 10.53 1.65 -3.00
CA ALA A 69 11.46 1.89 -4.09
C ALA A 69 10.77 1.60 -5.42
N TYR A 70 10.94 2.49 -6.39
CA TYR A 70 10.42 2.30 -7.74
C TYR A 70 11.33 2.94 -8.77
N GLU A 71 11.30 2.37 -9.96
CA GLU A 71 11.99 2.92 -11.11
C GLU A 71 11.07 3.92 -11.82
N ASP A 72 11.60 5.11 -12.08
CA ASP A 72 10.92 6.12 -12.89
C ASP A 72 11.14 5.85 -14.39
N THR A 73 10.39 6.55 -15.26
CA THR A 73 10.50 6.38 -16.73
C THR A 73 11.89 6.66 -17.30
N ASN A 74 12.77 7.32 -16.53
CA ASN A 74 14.15 7.65 -16.91
C ASN A 74 15.16 6.66 -16.30
N GLU A 75 14.76 5.41 -16.02
CA GLU A 75 15.62 4.35 -15.45
C GLU A 75 16.29 4.77 -14.13
N THR A 76 15.67 5.71 -13.41
CA THR A 76 16.18 6.26 -12.18
C THR A 76 15.46 5.60 -11.01
N LEU A 77 16.21 4.92 -10.14
CA LEU A 77 15.65 4.34 -8.92
C LEU A 77 15.34 5.47 -7.92
N LYS A 78 14.06 5.63 -7.61
CA LYS A 78 13.57 6.53 -6.57
C LYS A 78 13.23 5.74 -5.32
N VAL A 79 13.68 6.25 -4.17
CA VAL A 79 13.38 5.68 -2.86
C VAL A 79 12.63 6.74 -2.05
N VAL A 80 11.44 6.40 -1.57
CA VAL A 80 10.57 7.28 -0.80
C VAL A 80 10.32 6.68 0.57
N LEU A 81 10.44 7.52 1.59
CA LEU A 81 10.09 7.17 2.96
C LEU A 81 8.69 7.71 3.27
N VAL A 82 7.75 6.80 3.52
CA VAL A 82 6.38 7.11 3.95
C VAL A 82 6.31 7.00 5.46
N ARG A 83 5.73 8.02 6.10
CA ARG A 83 5.60 8.11 7.55
C ARG A 83 4.17 8.54 7.92
N ASP A 84 3.58 7.83 8.88
CA ASP A 84 2.23 8.09 9.42
C ASP A 84 2.21 8.58 10.87
N ASP A 85 3.38 8.72 11.50
CA ASP A 85 3.43 9.28 12.84
C ASP A 85 3.13 10.79 12.85
N PHE A 86 2.47 11.23 13.91
CA PHE A 86 2.41 12.63 14.27
C PHE A 86 3.74 12.93 14.95
N GLY A 87 4.76 13.34 14.19
CA GLY A 87 6.08 13.61 14.76
C GLY A 87 5.98 14.41 16.05
N ASP A 88 6.74 13.99 17.08
CA ASP A 88 6.75 14.66 18.39
C ASP A 88 6.93 16.17 18.16
N LYS A 89 5.88 16.93 18.47
CA LYS A 89 5.97 18.38 18.51
C LYS A 89 6.89 18.72 19.68
N GLN A 90 8.17 19.00 19.38
CA GLN A 90 9.00 19.83 20.26
C GLN A 90 8.42 21.23 20.34
#